data_AF-A0A9W8MI46-F1
#
_entry.id   AF-A0A9W8MI46-F1
#
_cell.length_a   1.000
_cell.length_b   1.000
_cell.length_c   1.000
_cell.angle_alpha   90.00
_cell.angle_beta   90.00
_cell.angle_gamma   90.00
#
_symmetry.space_group_name_H-M   'P 1'
#
loop_
_entity.id
_entity.type
_entity.pdbx_description
1 polymer ?
#
loop_
_entity_poly.entity_id
_entity_poly.type
_entity_poly.pdbx_seq_one_letter_code
_entity_poly.pdbx_strand_id
1 'polypeptide(L)'
;MAEFEPVQISTGSLTLEVLPYGVTIHRFLVKTGEQTHDVVLGPESPDDHKTQKYTNSIVGRYANRIPVKTHALQRGKYTSSFTAQANENPRVSLHGGPVGFDAVVWSIAKDDPSLFTEAEVSKLKAADPASYTIFRYVSPDGDQGYPGKLTVETLIALVDAPSTNASVTAERPLGAVTIVYRAKLNDQATVTPVNLTQHWGFNLNASLPSHELTIKGHTLNLQTDHLVVRDADSLSTGFASTAGDAVHTHDGKQIGEHSPKAGYDDYYLLKQGAASAAPTRIESAAFNAGLDLISDVTKATYDRSIAELASSASGLKLSFDSNQHGLMVYTNDLSSASRGARKVAHGGSGISGHGDAYGPGDAVFLEFHHPLAAFLEPKNKDKEDTLLTSDEIYHNFVRCSVALVGN
;
A
#
# COMPACT_ATOMS: atom_id res chain seq x y z
N MET A 1 -18.90 3.83 -15.85
CA MET A 1 -19.78 3.12 -14.88
C MET A 1 -19.45 3.64 -13.49
N ALA A 2 -20.35 3.57 -12.50
CA ALA A 2 -20.12 4.15 -11.16
C ALA A 2 -18.84 3.63 -10.46
N GLU A 3 -18.35 2.44 -10.84
CA GLU A 3 -17.11 1.84 -10.32
C GLU A 3 -15.82 2.57 -10.71
N PHE A 4 -15.84 3.41 -11.76
CA PHE A 4 -14.72 4.24 -12.21
C PHE A 4 -14.98 5.74 -11.98
N GLU A 5 -16.08 6.09 -11.31
CA GLU A 5 -16.31 7.45 -10.84
C GLU A 5 -15.49 7.68 -9.56
N PRO A 6 -14.53 8.62 -9.55
CA PRO A 6 -13.67 8.80 -8.39
C PRO A 6 -14.42 9.37 -7.20
N VAL A 7 -14.27 8.73 -6.04
CA VAL A 7 -14.58 9.33 -4.74
C VAL A 7 -13.45 10.30 -4.40
N GLN A 8 -13.77 11.58 -4.36
CA GLN A 8 -12.83 12.61 -3.94
C GLN A 8 -12.74 12.67 -2.41
N ILE A 9 -11.51 12.63 -1.89
CA ILE A 9 -11.19 12.82 -0.48
C ILE A 9 -10.23 14.00 -0.40
N SER A 10 -10.52 15.04 0.37
CA SER A 10 -9.71 16.26 0.40
C SER A 10 -9.59 16.88 1.78
N THR A 11 -8.43 17.48 2.06
CA THR A 11 -8.17 18.28 3.26
C THR A 11 -6.97 19.20 2.97
N GLY A 12 -7.07 20.49 3.30
CA GLY A 12 -5.98 21.45 3.13
C GLY A 12 -5.24 21.39 1.79
N SER A 13 -3.99 20.92 1.82
CA SER A 13 -3.10 20.81 0.66
C SER A 13 -3.21 19.49 -0.11
N LEU A 14 -3.99 18.52 0.38
CA LEU A 14 -4.04 17.16 -0.15
C LEU A 14 -5.40 16.86 -0.76
N THR A 15 -5.39 16.15 -1.89
CA THR A 15 -6.59 15.56 -2.49
C THR A 15 -6.27 14.18 -3.06
N LEU A 16 -7.10 13.20 -2.76
CA LEU A 16 -7.10 11.89 -3.39
C LEU A 16 -8.35 11.74 -4.25
N GLU A 17 -8.18 11.12 -5.40
CA GLU A 17 -9.26 10.60 -6.22
C GLU A 17 -9.17 9.08 -6.17
N VAL A 18 -10.13 8.42 -5.52
CA VAL A 18 -10.11 6.97 -5.29
C VAL A 18 -11.27 6.30 -6.02
N LEU A 19 -10.97 5.31 -6.85
CA LEU A 19 -11.98 4.56 -7.58
C LEU A 19 -12.56 3.44 -6.70
N PRO A 20 -13.88 3.21 -6.71
CA PRO A 20 -14.47 2.03 -6.09
C PRO A 20 -13.95 0.71 -6.68
N TYR A 21 -13.62 0.68 -7.97
CA TYR A 21 -12.91 -0.46 -8.57
C TYR A 21 -11.50 -0.55 -7.98
N GLY A 22 -11.20 -1.67 -7.31
CA GLY A 22 -9.87 -1.95 -6.76
C GLY A 22 -9.39 -1.00 -5.66
N VAL A 23 -10.25 -0.14 -5.10
CA VAL A 23 -9.85 0.96 -4.19
C VAL A 23 -8.61 1.69 -4.76
N THR A 24 -8.66 1.96 -6.07
CA THR A 24 -7.51 2.46 -6.82
C THR A 24 -7.31 3.95 -6.54
N ILE A 25 -6.12 4.34 -6.11
CA ILE A 25 -5.72 5.74 -6.01
C ILE A 25 -5.42 6.23 -7.44
N HIS A 26 -6.41 6.86 -8.08
CA HIS A 26 -6.30 7.37 -9.44
C HIS A 26 -5.43 8.64 -9.49
N ARG A 27 -5.59 9.56 -8.53
CA ARG A 27 -4.73 10.74 -8.36
C ARG A 27 -4.39 10.96 -6.90
N PHE A 28 -3.18 11.46 -6.66
CA PHE A 28 -2.75 11.98 -5.36
C PHE A 28 -2.16 13.36 -5.56
N LEU A 29 -3.00 14.37 -5.36
CA LEU A 29 -2.70 15.77 -5.61
C LEU A 29 -2.15 16.44 -4.35
N VAL A 30 -0.99 17.06 -4.49
CA VAL A 30 -0.30 17.81 -3.45
C VAL A 30 -0.14 19.26 -3.88
N LYS A 31 -0.83 20.18 -3.20
CA LYS A 31 -0.77 21.62 -3.48
C LYS A 31 0.37 22.30 -2.71
N THR A 32 1.31 22.87 -3.45
CA THR A 32 2.54 23.52 -2.98
C THR A 32 2.53 25.01 -3.33
N GLY A 33 1.56 25.75 -2.78
CA GLY A 33 1.34 27.15 -3.16
C GLY A 33 0.51 27.24 -4.44
N GLU A 34 1.11 27.76 -5.52
CA GLU A 34 0.45 27.87 -6.83
C GLU A 34 0.54 26.60 -7.67
N GLN A 35 1.49 25.71 -7.35
CA GLN A 35 1.67 24.44 -8.03
C GLN A 35 0.85 23.33 -7.39
N THR A 36 0.40 22.38 -8.20
CA THR A 36 -0.23 21.14 -7.76
C THR A 36 0.50 19.98 -8.42
N HIS A 37 0.98 19.05 -7.61
CA HIS A 37 1.69 17.86 -8.09
C HIS A 37 0.77 16.66 -7.95
N ASP A 38 0.51 15.95 -9.05
CA ASP A 38 0.06 14.57 -8.97
C ASP A 38 1.29 13.68 -8.77
N VAL A 39 1.40 13.05 -7.60
CA VAL A 39 2.60 12.32 -7.19
C VAL A 39 2.53 10.83 -7.48
N VAL A 40 1.39 10.33 -7.97
CA VAL A 40 1.21 8.92 -8.37
C VAL A 40 1.02 8.79 -9.88
N LEU A 41 1.68 7.81 -10.49
CA LEU A 41 1.47 7.49 -11.90
C LEU A 41 0.09 6.85 -12.13
N GLY A 42 -0.31 6.67 -13.38
CA GLY A 42 -1.54 5.96 -13.73
C GLY A 42 -2.12 6.50 -15.03
N PRO A 43 -3.11 5.84 -15.64
CA PRO A 43 -3.75 6.37 -16.84
C PRO A 43 -4.47 7.69 -16.56
N GLU A 44 -4.66 8.49 -17.62
CA GLU A 44 -5.46 9.73 -17.57
C GLU A 44 -6.95 9.42 -17.37
N SER A 45 -7.47 8.42 -18.08
CA SER A 45 -8.84 7.95 -17.95
C SER A 45 -8.98 6.99 -16.76
N PRO A 46 -9.94 7.21 -15.84
CA PRO A 46 -10.23 6.26 -14.76
C PRO A 46 -10.52 4.83 -15.27
N ASP A 47 -11.26 4.68 -16.37
CA ASP A 47 -11.65 3.38 -16.93
C ASP A 47 -10.47 2.54 -17.44
N ASP A 48 -9.32 3.15 -17.74
CA ASP A 48 -8.16 2.43 -18.26
C ASP A 48 -7.46 1.58 -17.18
N HIS A 49 -7.71 1.88 -15.89
CA HIS A 49 -7.21 1.08 -14.77
C HIS A 49 -7.63 -0.39 -14.84
N LYS A 50 -8.75 -0.72 -15.49
CA LYS A 50 -9.20 -2.11 -15.72
C LYS A 50 -8.16 -2.97 -16.47
N THR A 51 -7.26 -2.34 -17.23
CA THR A 51 -6.21 -3.00 -18.01
C THR A 51 -4.81 -2.84 -17.41
N GLN A 52 -4.67 -2.03 -16.35
CA GLN A 52 -3.42 -1.71 -15.67
C GLN A 52 -3.37 -2.43 -14.32
N LYS A 53 -3.26 -3.77 -14.38
CA LYS A 53 -3.28 -4.64 -13.19
C LYS A 53 -2.37 -4.09 -12.09
N TYR A 54 -2.89 -4.08 -10.87
CA TYR A 54 -2.20 -3.64 -9.64
C TYR A 54 -1.76 -2.16 -9.60
N THR A 55 -2.00 -1.35 -10.63
CA THR A 55 -1.53 0.05 -10.62
C THR A 55 -2.34 0.88 -9.65
N ASN A 56 -1.75 1.23 -8.51
CA ASN A 56 -2.32 1.99 -7.41
C ASN A 56 -3.55 1.38 -6.74
N SER A 57 -3.78 0.08 -6.89
CA SER A 57 -4.94 -0.61 -6.31
C SER A 57 -4.62 -1.24 -4.95
N ILE A 58 -5.66 -1.52 -4.16
CA ILE A 58 -5.54 -2.45 -3.05
C ILE A 58 -5.27 -3.85 -3.59
N VAL A 59 -4.38 -4.57 -2.92
CA VAL A 59 -4.03 -5.95 -3.25
C VAL A 59 -4.50 -6.88 -2.14
N GLY A 60 -5.13 -7.98 -2.54
CA GLY A 60 -5.59 -9.04 -1.63
C GLY A 60 -6.28 -10.18 -2.37
N ARG A 61 -6.64 -11.28 -1.71
CA ARG A 61 -6.56 -11.52 -0.25
C ARG A 61 -5.13 -11.62 0.29
N TYR A 62 -4.16 -11.94 -0.57
CA TYR A 62 -2.74 -12.03 -0.21
C TYR A 62 -1.83 -11.31 -1.20
N ALA A 63 -1.05 -10.37 -0.69
CA ALA A 63 -0.07 -9.62 -1.45
C ALA A 63 1.17 -10.44 -1.80
N ASN A 64 1.68 -10.20 -3.00
CA ASN A 64 2.87 -10.84 -3.56
C ASN A 64 2.69 -12.37 -3.74
N ARG A 65 3.79 -13.12 -3.76
CA ARG A 65 3.82 -14.48 -4.32
C ARG A 65 3.57 -15.58 -3.30
N ILE A 66 2.79 -16.58 -3.71
CA ILE A 66 2.57 -17.86 -3.02
C ILE A 66 2.83 -19.01 -4.00
N PRO A 67 3.52 -20.09 -3.57
CA PRO A 67 3.64 -21.30 -4.38
C PRO A 67 2.28 -21.92 -4.70
N VAL A 68 2.05 -22.26 -5.98
CA VAL A 68 0.84 -22.93 -6.45
C VAL A 68 0.81 -24.37 -5.94
N LYS A 69 -0.04 -24.61 -4.95
CA LYS A 69 -0.39 -25.92 -4.39
C LYS A 69 -1.58 -25.77 -3.45
N THR A 70 -2.07 -26.89 -2.96
CA THR A 70 -2.94 -26.92 -1.78
C THR A 70 -2.08 -26.87 -0.51
N HIS A 71 -2.39 -25.92 0.36
CA HIS A 71 -1.73 -25.67 1.63
C HIS A 71 -2.70 -26.05 2.75
N ALA A 72 -2.25 -26.92 3.65
CA ALA A 72 -2.95 -27.17 4.90
C ALA A 72 -2.64 -26.01 5.85
N LEU A 73 -3.68 -25.35 6.36
CA LEU A 73 -3.57 -24.23 7.27
C LEU A 73 -3.89 -24.69 8.69
N GLN A 74 -3.07 -24.29 9.64
CA GLN A 74 -3.32 -24.53 11.05
C GLN A 74 -2.77 -23.38 11.89
N ARG A 75 -3.63 -22.75 12.69
CA ARG A 75 -3.26 -21.78 13.71
C ARG A 75 -4.05 -22.05 14.99
N GLY A 76 -3.36 -22.37 16.07
CA GLY A 76 -3.97 -22.90 17.29
C GLY A 76 -4.91 -24.09 17.01
N LYS A 77 -6.20 -23.93 17.34
CA LYS A 77 -7.26 -24.94 17.13
C LYS A 77 -7.92 -24.90 15.74
N TYR A 78 -7.65 -23.86 14.96
CA TYR A 78 -8.31 -23.62 13.67
C TYR A 78 -7.55 -24.31 12.55
N THR A 79 -8.29 -24.96 11.66
CA THR A 79 -7.72 -25.63 10.49
C THR A 79 -8.55 -25.35 9.24
N SER A 80 -7.88 -25.23 8.10
CA SER A 80 -8.51 -25.03 6.79
C SER A 80 -7.62 -25.60 5.69
N SER A 81 -8.13 -25.63 4.45
CA SER A 81 -7.36 -25.92 3.25
C SER A 81 -7.42 -24.73 2.29
N PHE A 82 -6.28 -24.31 1.75
CA PHE A 82 -6.18 -23.22 0.78
C PHE A 82 -5.51 -23.72 -0.50
N THR A 83 -6.14 -23.53 -1.65
CA THR A 83 -5.54 -23.86 -2.95
C THR A 83 -5.15 -22.59 -3.69
N ALA A 84 -3.85 -22.29 -3.74
CA ALA A 84 -3.34 -21.13 -4.47
C ALA A 84 -3.44 -21.35 -5.98
N GLN A 85 -4.06 -20.42 -6.71
CA GLN A 85 -4.27 -20.52 -8.16
C GLN A 85 -3.17 -19.78 -8.94
N ALA A 86 -2.65 -20.41 -10.00
CA ALA A 86 -1.64 -19.83 -10.87
C ALA A 86 -2.19 -18.63 -11.67
N ASN A 87 -1.46 -17.51 -11.67
CA ASN A 87 -1.78 -16.34 -12.50
C ASN A 87 -0.55 -15.54 -12.96
N GLU A 88 0.63 -15.76 -12.36
CA GLU A 88 1.91 -15.23 -12.90
C GLU A 88 2.60 -16.28 -13.79
N ASN A 89 2.73 -17.51 -13.27
CA ASN A 89 3.24 -18.66 -14.00
C ASN A 89 2.69 -19.97 -13.35
N PRO A 90 2.92 -21.17 -13.93
CA PRO A 90 2.35 -22.42 -13.40
C PRO A 90 2.69 -22.74 -11.93
N ARG A 91 3.75 -22.15 -11.39
CA ARG A 91 4.24 -22.37 -10.01
C ARG A 91 3.89 -21.23 -9.06
N VAL A 92 3.41 -20.09 -9.55
CA VAL A 92 3.24 -18.87 -8.73
C VAL A 92 1.84 -18.28 -8.84
N SER A 93 1.22 -18.12 -7.67
CA SER A 93 0.05 -17.29 -7.43
C SER A 93 0.53 -15.94 -6.92
N LEU A 94 0.11 -14.86 -7.57
CA LEU A 94 0.54 -13.49 -7.33
C LEU A 94 -0.67 -12.63 -6.98
N HIS A 95 -0.54 -11.78 -5.95
CA HIS A 95 -1.50 -10.71 -5.63
C HIS A 95 -2.96 -11.18 -5.52
N GLY A 96 -3.19 -12.31 -4.86
CA GLY A 96 -4.53 -12.82 -4.59
C GLY A 96 -5.09 -13.77 -5.66
N GLY A 97 -4.41 -13.95 -6.78
CA GLY A 97 -4.81 -14.92 -7.83
C GLY A 97 -5.35 -14.25 -9.10
N PRO A 98 -6.02 -15.02 -9.98
CA PRO A 98 -6.50 -14.52 -11.28
C PRO A 98 -7.34 -13.23 -11.24
N VAL A 99 -8.25 -13.14 -10.26
CA VAL A 99 -9.09 -11.97 -9.97
C VAL A 99 -8.93 -11.60 -8.50
N GLY A 100 -7.93 -10.77 -8.21
CA GLY A 100 -7.65 -10.26 -6.87
C GLY A 100 -8.54 -9.08 -6.48
N PHE A 101 -8.30 -8.54 -5.29
CA PHE A 101 -9.03 -7.39 -4.78
C PHE A 101 -8.82 -6.10 -5.60
N ASP A 102 -7.80 -6.06 -6.44
CA ASP A 102 -7.52 -4.98 -7.39
C ASP A 102 -8.55 -4.93 -8.54
N ALA A 103 -9.23 -6.05 -8.80
CA ALA A 103 -10.10 -6.24 -9.96
C ALA A 103 -11.58 -6.42 -9.60
N VAL A 104 -11.99 -6.04 -8.38
CA VAL A 104 -13.37 -6.09 -7.91
C VAL A 104 -13.88 -4.70 -7.52
N VAL A 105 -15.20 -4.54 -7.55
CA VAL A 105 -15.86 -3.29 -7.15
C VAL A 105 -16.11 -3.30 -5.65
N TRP A 106 -15.66 -2.25 -4.97
CA TRP A 106 -15.88 -2.03 -3.56
C TRP A 106 -17.08 -1.11 -3.32
N SER A 107 -17.88 -1.43 -2.31
CA SER A 107 -18.97 -0.57 -1.84
C SER A 107 -18.45 0.51 -0.89
N ILE A 108 -19.14 1.65 -0.81
CA ILE A 108 -18.86 2.65 0.23
C ILE A 108 -19.62 2.25 1.50
N ALA A 109 -18.89 2.09 2.60
CA ALA A 109 -19.40 1.71 3.93
C ALA A 109 -19.18 2.80 4.99
N LYS A 110 -18.93 4.04 4.55
CA LYS A 110 -18.58 5.17 5.41
C LYS A 110 -19.58 5.42 6.56
N ASP A 111 -20.87 5.27 6.29
CA ASP A 111 -21.93 5.61 7.26
C ASP A 111 -22.24 4.49 8.25
N ASP A 112 -21.92 3.25 7.88
CA ASP A 112 -22.19 2.02 8.63
C ASP A 112 -21.04 1.01 8.49
N PRO A 113 -19.81 1.35 8.94
CA PRO A 113 -18.70 0.40 8.97
C PRO A 113 -18.90 -0.63 10.07
N SER A 114 -18.46 -1.87 9.84
CA SER A 114 -18.68 -3.01 10.74
C SER A 114 -17.38 -3.47 11.41
N LEU A 115 -16.23 -3.04 10.88
CA LEU A 115 -14.90 -3.35 11.38
C LEU A 115 -14.18 -2.11 11.95
N PHE A 116 -14.96 -1.07 12.26
CA PHE A 116 -14.54 0.10 13.04
C PHE A 116 -15.46 0.24 14.26
N THR A 117 -14.89 0.55 15.41
CA THR A 117 -15.65 0.61 16.68
C THR A 117 -16.47 1.89 16.78
N GLU A 118 -17.37 1.96 17.77
CA GLU A 118 -18.15 3.18 18.03
C GLU A 118 -17.25 4.41 18.32
N ALA A 119 -16.18 4.23 19.09
CA ALA A 119 -15.21 5.29 19.37
C ALA A 119 -14.51 5.79 18.09
N GLU A 120 -14.07 4.86 17.23
CA GLU A 120 -13.42 5.18 15.95
C GLU A 120 -14.40 5.88 14.99
N VAL A 121 -15.62 5.37 14.86
CA VAL A 121 -16.67 5.94 14.00
C VAL A 121 -17.09 7.33 14.48
N SER A 122 -17.26 7.52 15.78
CA SER A 122 -17.61 8.82 16.37
C SER A 122 -16.53 9.86 16.07
N LYS A 123 -15.25 9.46 16.12
CA LYS A 123 -14.12 10.32 15.78
C LYS A 123 -14.10 10.72 14.32
N LEU A 124 -14.28 9.75 13.42
CA LEU A 124 -14.36 10.02 11.99
C LEU A 124 -15.53 10.96 11.67
N LYS A 125 -16.70 10.74 12.27
CA LYS A 125 -17.88 11.61 12.12
C LYS A 125 -17.71 13.02 12.69
N ALA A 126 -16.76 13.21 13.62
CA ALA A 126 -16.42 14.53 14.16
C ALA A 126 -15.40 15.29 13.28
N ALA A 127 -14.72 14.60 12.35
CA ALA A 127 -13.85 15.22 11.36
C ALA A 127 -14.65 15.80 10.18
N ASP A 128 -13.97 16.49 9.26
CA ASP A 128 -14.60 16.92 8.01
C ASP A 128 -15.08 15.70 7.21
N PRO A 129 -16.37 15.60 6.84
CA PRO A 129 -16.85 14.50 6.02
C PRO A 129 -16.13 14.44 4.65
N ALA A 130 -15.52 15.50 4.13
CA ALA A 130 -14.74 15.40 2.88
C ALA A 130 -13.38 14.71 3.06
N SER A 131 -12.87 14.58 4.29
CA SER A 131 -11.50 14.13 4.54
C SER A 131 -11.34 12.61 4.65
N TYR A 132 -12.42 11.82 4.58
CA TYR A 132 -12.31 10.37 4.62
C TYR A 132 -13.44 9.62 3.90
N THR A 133 -13.15 8.37 3.58
CA THR A 133 -14.15 7.38 3.18
C THR A 133 -13.75 5.98 3.66
N ILE A 134 -14.72 5.06 3.72
CA ILE A 134 -14.49 3.65 4.03
C ILE A 134 -15.04 2.82 2.87
N PHE A 135 -14.18 2.00 2.27
CA PHE A 135 -14.56 1.03 1.25
C PHE A 135 -14.76 -0.34 1.88
N ARG A 136 -15.73 -1.11 1.39
CA ARG A 136 -16.01 -2.49 1.84
C ARG A 136 -16.14 -3.44 0.67
N TYR A 137 -15.52 -4.61 0.82
CA TYR A 137 -15.71 -5.78 -0.03
C TYR A 137 -15.95 -7.02 0.84
N VAL A 138 -16.77 -7.93 0.34
CA VAL A 138 -17.05 -9.21 1.00
C VAL A 138 -16.62 -10.32 0.05
N SER A 139 -15.43 -10.85 0.29
CA SER A 139 -14.86 -11.95 -0.48
C SER A 139 -15.52 -13.25 -0.03
N PRO A 140 -16.22 -14.01 -0.90
CA PRO A 140 -16.91 -15.23 -0.51
C PRO A 140 -15.95 -16.34 -0.06
N ASP A 141 -16.50 -17.37 0.58
CA ASP A 141 -15.75 -18.60 0.82
C ASP A 141 -15.33 -19.25 -0.52
N GLY A 142 -14.08 -19.70 -0.61
CA GLY A 142 -13.49 -20.26 -1.81
C GLY A 142 -13.06 -19.24 -2.88
N ASP A 143 -13.22 -17.94 -2.65
CA ASP A 143 -12.78 -16.90 -3.59
C ASP A 143 -11.28 -17.04 -3.90
N GLN A 144 -10.92 -17.19 -5.17
CA GLN A 144 -9.56 -17.51 -5.64
C GLN A 144 -8.91 -18.72 -4.92
N GLY A 145 -9.71 -19.60 -4.33
CA GLY A 145 -9.28 -20.77 -3.55
C GLY A 145 -9.07 -20.52 -2.05
N TYR A 146 -9.24 -19.29 -1.55
CA TYR A 146 -9.07 -18.93 -0.14
C TYR A 146 -10.28 -19.39 0.70
N PRO A 147 -10.05 -20.09 1.84
CA PRO A 147 -11.13 -20.55 2.69
C PRO A 147 -11.72 -19.40 3.52
N GLY A 148 -13.01 -19.49 3.80
CA GLY A 148 -13.78 -18.58 4.61
C GLY A 148 -14.19 -17.29 3.87
N LYS A 149 -15.43 -16.89 4.08
CA LYS A 149 -15.98 -15.59 3.71
C LYS A 149 -15.31 -14.51 4.54
N LEU A 150 -14.67 -13.55 3.87
CA LEU A 150 -13.91 -12.47 4.49
C LEU A 150 -14.58 -11.13 4.19
N THR A 151 -15.00 -10.43 5.24
CA THR A 151 -15.37 -9.01 5.13
C THR A 151 -14.09 -8.18 5.26
N VAL A 152 -13.87 -7.25 4.34
CA VAL A 152 -12.74 -6.32 4.36
C VAL A 152 -13.27 -4.90 4.30
N GLU A 153 -12.76 -4.05 5.19
CA GLU A 153 -13.03 -2.62 5.20
C GLU A 153 -11.72 -1.84 5.20
N THR A 154 -11.61 -0.87 4.31
CA THR A 154 -10.42 -0.02 4.17
C THR A 154 -10.83 1.43 4.37
N LEU A 155 -10.35 2.04 5.46
CA LEU A 155 -10.43 3.48 5.67
C LEU A 155 -9.33 4.16 4.85
N ILE A 156 -9.70 5.19 4.09
CA ILE A 156 -8.77 6.17 3.54
C ILE A 156 -9.13 7.52 4.12
N ALA A 157 -8.19 8.12 4.84
CA ALA A 157 -8.35 9.41 5.48
C ALA A 157 -7.19 10.34 5.11
N LEU A 158 -7.51 11.61 4.90
CA LEU A 158 -6.54 12.69 4.83
C LEU A 158 -6.53 13.46 6.15
N VAL A 159 -5.34 13.82 6.58
CA VAL A 159 -5.10 14.57 7.82
C VAL A 159 -4.47 15.91 7.45
N ASP A 160 -5.05 17.00 7.92
CA ASP A 160 -4.50 18.34 7.75
C ASP A 160 -3.11 18.49 8.41
N ALA A 161 -2.31 19.40 7.85
CA ALA A 161 -1.06 19.80 8.48
C ALA A 161 -1.33 20.40 9.87
N PRO A 162 -0.45 20.17 10.86
CA PRO A 162 -0.60 20.74 12.18
C PRO A 162 -0.63 22.28 12.11
N SER A 163 -1.53 22.88 12.89
CA SER A 163 -1.75 24.33 12.99
C SER A 163 -0.62 24.99 13.79
N THR A 164 0.62 24.86 13.34
CA THR A 164 1.77 25.52 13.97
C THR A 164 2.46 26.41 12.97
N ASN A 165 2.69 27.68 13.36
CA ASN A 165 3.62 28.60 12.72
C ASN A 165 5.06 28.14 12.95
N ALA A 166 5.39 26.89 12.64
CA ALA A 166 6.70 26.31 12.87
C ALA A 166 7.67 26.80 11.78
N SER A 167 8.08 28.07 11.93
CA SER A 167 9.27 28.66 11.31
C SER A 167 10.58 28.07 11.89
N VAL A 168 10.58 26.80 12.35
CA VAL A 168 11.66 26.22 13.18
C VAL A 168 12.06 24.80 12.73
N THR A 169 11.38 24.19 11.76
CA THR A 169 11.80 22.92 11.15
C THR A 169 12.28 23.13 9.71
N ALA A 170 13.26 22.34 9.26
CA ALA A 170 13.73 22.33 7.85
C ALA A 170 12.64 21.84 6.86
N GLU A 171 11.56 21.27 7.39
CA GLU A 171 10.44 20.72 6.64
C GLU A 171 9.14 21.46 6.97
N ARG A 172 8.36 21.77 5.93
CA ARG A 172 7.02 22.37 6.01
C ARG A 172 5.97 21.26 5.77
N PRO A 173 5.22 20.83 6.79
CA PRO A 173 4.21 19.79 6.62
C PRO A 173 3.05 20.27 5.75
N LEU A 174 2.53 19.38 4.90
CA LEU A 174 1.38 19.60 4.02
C LEU A 174 0.15 18.77 4.41
N GLY A 175 0.32 17.81 5.32
CA GLY A 175 -0.71 16.89 5.78
C GLY A 175 -0.25 15.44 5.68
N ALA A 176 -1.17 14.50 5.73
CA ALA A 176 -0.88 13.08 5.54
C ALA A 176 -2.05 12.30 4.94
N VAL A 177 -1.73 11.18 4.31
CA VAL A 177 -2.67 10.12 3.95
C VAL A 177 -2.56 8.99 4.96
N THR A 178 -3.68 8.47 5.42
CA THR A 178 -3.74 7.26 6.25
C THR A 178 -4.67 6.24 5.59
N ILE A 179 -4.15 5.04 5.38
CA ILE A 179 -4.90 3.87 4.92
C ILE A 179 -4.93 2.85 6.06
N VAL A 180 -6.11 2.43 6.51
CA VAL A 180 -6.27 1.37 7.52
C VAL A 180 -7.04 0.22 6.92
N TYR A 181 -6.44 -0.96 6.94
CA TYR A 181 -7.01 -2.22 6.49
C TYR A 181 -7.58 -3.01 7.66
N ARG A 182 -8.86 -3.35 7.58
CA ARG A 182 -9.56 -4.24 8.50
C ARG A 182 -10.11 -5.44 7.76
N ALA A 183 -9.93 -6.64 8.29
CA ALA A 183 -10.58 -7.83 7.73
C ALA A 183 -11.02 -8.79 8.82
N LYS A 184 -12.17 -9.45 8.62
CA LYS A 184 -12.70 -10.43 9.57
C LYS A 184 -13.34 -11.59 8.82
N LEU A 185 -13.06 -12.82 9.26
CA LEU A 185 -13.76 -14.00 8.80
C LEU A 185 -15.19 -14.02 9.36
N ASN A 186 -16.16 -14.28 8.50
CA ASN A 186 -17.57 -14.38 8.90
C ASN A 186 -17.92 -15.80 9.36
N ASP A 187 -17.18 -16.81 8.87
CA ASP A 187 -17.36 -18.21 9.26
C ASP A 187 -16.67 -18.50 10.58
N GLN A 188 -17.28 -19.36 11.39
CA GLN A 188 -16.70 -19.82 12.65
C GLN A 188 -15.69 -20.95 12.40
N ALA A 189 -14.75 -21.12 13.32
CA ALA A 189 -13.82 -22.26 13.32
C ALA A 189 -12.94 -22.37 12.06
N THR A 190 -12.68 -21.25 11.37
CA THR A 190 -11.89 -21.20 10.13
C THR A 190 -10.64 -20.34 10.31
N VAL A 191 -9.60 -20.63 9.53
CA VAL A 191 -8.38 -19.83 9.36
C VAL A 191 -8.10 -19.57 7.88
N THR A 192 -7.61 -18.38 7.53
CA THR A 192 -7.30 -17.99 6.14
C THR A 192 -6.05 -17.10 6.08
N PRO A 193 -5.19 -17.20 5.05
CA PRO A 193 -4.07 -16.29 4.89
C PRO A 193 -4.57 -14.92 4.40
N VAL A 194 -4.09 -13.85 5.04
CA VAL A 194 -4.43 -12.46 4.70
C VAL A 194 -3.17 -11.61 4.74
N ASN A 195 -2.92 -10.87 3.66
CA ASN A 195 -1.82 -9.91 3.58
C ASN A 195 -2.22 -8.81 2.60
N LEU A 196 -2.54 -7.61 3.10
CA LEU A 196 -3.10 -6.52 2.30
C LEU A 196 -2.08 -5.39 2.15
N THR A 197 -2.07 -4.74 0.98
CA THR A 197 -1.25 -3.56 0.70
C THR A 197 -1.95 -2.65 -0.31
N GLN A 198 -1.49 -1.40 -0.41
CA GLN A 198 -1.74 -0.54 -1.57
C GLN A 198 -0.55 -0.64 -2.52
N HIS A 199 -0.80 -0.98 -3.78
CA HIS A 199 0.22 -1.08 -4.81
C HIS A 199 0.39 0.24 -5.58
N TRP A 200 0.65 1.32 -4.86
CA TRP A 200 0.80 2.69 -5.39
C TRP A 200 2.23 3.05 -5.81
N GLY A 201 2.35 3.65 -7.00
CA GLY A 201 3.62 4.01 -7.63
C GLY A 201 3.83 5.51 -7.70
N PHE A 202 4.96 5.98 -7.17
CA PHE A 202 5.25 7.39 -6.97
C PHE A 202 6.28 7.93 -7.95
N ASN A 203 6.08 9.18 -8.37
CA ASN A 203 7.13 10.03 -8.91
C ASN A 203 6.89 11.49 -8.49
N LEU A 204 7.70 11.97 -7.55
CA LEU A 204 7.57 13.32 -6.98
C LEU A 204 7.95 14.46 -7.93
N ASN A 205 8.49 14.15 -9.11
CA ASN A 205 8.88 15.14 -10.10
C ASN A 205 7.89 15.19 -11.26
N ALA A 206 7.05 14.18 -11.46
CA ALA A 206 6.31 13.97 -12.70
C ALA A 206 5.50 15.19 -13.18
N SER A 207 4.99 16.02 -12.26
CA SER A 207 4.24 17.25 -12.57
C SER A 207 5.10 18.49 -12.84
N LEU A 208 6.44 18.42 -12.78
CA LEU A 208 7.34 19.54 -13.06
C LEU A 208 7.48 19.77 -14.59
N PRO A 209 7.59 21.04 -15.03
CA PRO A 209 7.81 21.34 -16.44
C PRO A 209 9.21 20.87 -16.90
N SER A 210 9.25 20.08 -17.98
CA SER A 210 10.46 19.67 -18.72
C SER A 210 11.56 19.02 -17.88
N HIS A 211 11.34 17.76 -17.52
CA HIS A 211 12.37 16.87 -16.98
C HIS A 211 12.25 15.50 -17.65
N GLU A 212 13.35 14.75 -17.74
CA GLU A 212 13.29 13.32 -18.04
C GLU A 212 12.44 12.66 -16.94
N LEU A 213 11.39 11.95 -17.33
CA LEU A 213 10.55 11.23 -16.39
C LEU A 213 11.36 10.04 -15.86
N THR A 214 11.88 10.17 -14.64
CA THR A 214 12.66 9.11 -14.00
C THR A 214 12.64 9.28 -12.50
N ILE A 215 12.77 8.17 -11.76
CA ILE A 215 12.98 8.18 -10.30
C ILE A 215 14.44 8.11 -9.86
N LYS A 216 15.40 8.05 -10.79
CA LYS A 216 16.81 7.84 -10.45
C LYS A 216 17.37 8.92 -9.52
N GLY A 217 16.89 10.15 -9.62
CA GLY A 217 17.32 11.28 -8.79
C GLY A 217 16.59 11.40 -7.45
N HIS A 218 15.53 10.62 -7.21
CA HIS A 218 14.86 10.57 -5.91
C HIS A 218 15.74 9.88 -4.89
N THR A 219 15.67 10.29 -3.65
CA THR A 219 16.34 9.60 -2.54
C THR A 219 15.39 8.66 -1.84
N LEU A 220 15.90 7.49 -1.45
CA LEU A 220 15.17 6.48 -0.68
C LEU A 220 15.91 6.21 0.63
N ASN A 221 15.18 6.31 1.74
CA ASN A 221 15.66 5.95 3.07
C ASN A 221 14.77 4.85 3.64
N LEU A 222 15.31 3.69 4.04
CA LEU A 222 14.55 2.56 4.58
C LEU A 222 15.17 2.08 5.91
N GLN A 223 14.35 1.93 6.94
CA GLN A 223 14.74 1.32 8.21
C GLN A 223 14.74 -0.21 8.13
N THR A 224 15.55 -0.77 7.24
CA THR A 224 15.60 -2.21 6.92
C THR A 224 17.00 -2.78 7.12
N ASP A 225 17.12 -4.06 7.45
CA ASP A 225 18.42 -4.74 7.62
C ASP A 225 18.51 -6.11 6.91
N HIS A 226 17.41 -6.55 6.30
CA HIS A 226 17.35 -7.77 5.50
C HIS A 226 16.46 -7.60 4.26
N LEU A 227 16.70 -8.42 3.25
CA LEU A 227 15.79 -8.63 2.12
C LEU A 227 15.34 -10.10 2.05
N VAL A 228 14.22 -10.34 1.38
CA VAL A 228 13.79 -11.71 1.03
C VAL A 228 14.66 -12.23 -0.12
N VAL A 229 15.30 -13.39 0.11
CA VAL A 229 15.99 -14.14 -0.96
C VAL A 229 14.95 -14.90 -1.76
N ARG A 230 15.06 -14.82 -3.08
CA ARG A 230 14.10 -15.44 -4.01
C ARG A 230 14.74 -16.54 -4.86
N ASP A 231 13.96 -17.56 -5.21
CA ASP A 231 14.34 -18.52 -6.24
C ASP A 231 14.08 -17.97 -7.65
N ALA A 232 14.30 -18.80 -8.68
CA ALA A 232 14.11 -18.42 -10.08
C ALA A 232 12.65 -18.09 -10.45
N ASP A 233 11.68 -18.53 -9.65
CA ASP A 233 10.26 -18.20 -9.81
C ASP A 233 9.85 -17.00 -8.93
N SER A 234 10.82 -16.28 -8.36
CA SER A 234 10.59 -15.18 -7.42
C SER A 234 9.90 -15.58 -6.10
N LEU A 235 9.92 -16.87 -5.74
CA LEU A 235 9.37 -17.36 -4.47
C LEU A 235 10.39 -17.20 -3.33
N SER A 236 9.92 -16.88 -2.12
CA SER A 236 10.78 -16.73 -0.95
C SER A 236 11.49 -18.04 -0.59
N THR A 237 12.80 -17.96 -0.34
CA THR A 237 13.65 -19.06 0.16
C THR A 237 14.31 -18.73 1.50
N GLY A 238 14.08 -17.53 2.04
CA GLY A 238 14.67 -17.06 3.28
C GLY A 238 14.98 -15.57 3.24
N PHE A 239 15.87 -15.13 4.12
CA PHE A 239 16.27 -13.73 4.26
C PHE A 239 17.80 -13.61 4.22
N ALA A 240 18.29 -12.53 3.63
CA ALA A 240 19.71 -12.16 3.62
C ALA A 240 19.87 -10.76 4.19
N SER A 241 20.95 -10.53 4.96
CA SER A 241 21.23 -9.21 5.49
C SER A 241 21.63 -8.25 4.38
N THR A 242 21.20 -6.99 4.47
CA THR A 242 21.61 -5.90 3.57
C THR A 242 22.90 -5.20 4.04
N ALA A 243 23.47 -5.59 5.18
CA ALA A 243 24.63 -4.92 5.75
C ALA A 243 25.85 -4.97 4.80
N GLY A 244 26.35 -3.79 4.42
CA GLY A 244 27.48 -3.66 3.49
C GLY A 244 27.12 -3.85 2.02
N ASP A 245 25.85 -4.11 1.71
CA ASP A 245 25.35 -4.17 0.34
C ASP A 245 24.97 -2.77 -0.14
N ALA A 246 25.84 -2.12 -0.91
CA ALA A 246 25.59 -0.78 -1.44
C ALA A 246 24.39 -0.72 -2.41
N VAL A 247 23.95 -1.86 -2.98
CA VAL A 247 22.76 -1.93 -3.83
C VAL A 247 21.50 -1.89 -2.96
N HIS A 248 21.48 -2.65 -1.88
CA HIS A 248 20.29 -2.84 -1.05
C HIS A 248 20.28 -2.08 0.30
N THR A 249 21.31 -1.27 0.56
CA THR A 249 21.34 -0.30 1.67
C THR A 249 20.78 1.04 1.20
N HIS A 250 19.58 1.38 1.66
CA HIS A 250 18.90 2.64 1.34
C HIS A 250 18.95 3.59 2.52
N ASP A 251 20.07 4.28 2.71
CA ASP A 251 20.31 5.23 3.82
C ASP A 251 20.33 6.68 3.28
N GLY A 252 19.29 7.04 2.51
CA GLY A 252 19.16 8.35 1.86
C GLY A 252 19.89 8.47 0.52
N LYS A 253 20.42 7.38 -0.03
CA LYS A 253 21.03 7.36 -1.37
C LYS A 253 20.00 7.64 -2.46
N GLN A 254 20.47 8.11 -3.61
CA GLN A 254 19.62 8.22 -4.79
C GLN A 254 19.25 6.83 -5.31
N ILE A 255 18.02 6.65 -5.81
CA ILE A 255 17.57 5.33 -6.28
C ILE A 255 18.45 4.82 -7.43
N GLY A 256 18.92 5.72 -8.31
CA GLY A 256 19.85 5.38 -9.39
C GLY A 256 21.28 5.07 -8.95
N GLU A 257 21.65 5.39 -7.70
CA GLU A 257 22.97 5.13 -7.16
C GLU A 257 23.11 3.65 -6.78
N HIS A 258 24.06 2.97 -7.44
CA HIS A 258 24.25 1.53 -7.33
C HIS A 258 23.00 0.69 -7.67
N SER A 259 22.06 1.23 -8.46
CA SER A 259 20.85 0.50 -8.85
C SER A 259 21.19 -0.75 -9.66
N PRO A 260 20.53 -1.90 -9.42
CA PRO A 260 20.66 -3.06 -10.28
C PRO A 260 20.16 -2.73 -11.70
N LYS A 261 20.75 -3.35 -12.72
CA LYS A 261 20.39 -3.08 -14.13
C LYS A 261 18.92 -3.39 -14.45
N ALA A 262 18.35 -4.38 -13.77
CA ALA A 262 16.95 -4.77 -13.91
C ALA A 262 15.98 -3.91 -13.07
N GLY A 263 16.51 -2.93 -12.33
CA GLY A 263 15.79 -2.19 -11.31
C GLY A 263 15.47 -3.03 -10.08
N TYR A 264 14.86 -2.40 -9.08
CA TYR A 264 14.44 -3.06 -7.85
C TYR A 264 13.08 -3.71 -8.06
N ASP A 265 12.96 -4.91 -7.51
CA ASP A 265 11.71 -5.60 -7.26
C ASP A 265 11.96 -6.44 -6.02
N ASP A 266 12.35 -5.81 -4.91
CA ASP A 266 12.82 -6.53 -3.71
C ASP A 266 11.97 -6.20 -2.49
N TYR A 267 11.71 -7.24 -1.68
CA TYR A 267 11.04 -7.09 -0.39
C TYR A 267 12.09 -6.92 0.69
N TYR A 268 11.94 -5.86 1.49
CA TYR A 268 12.82 -5.53 2.60
C TYR A 268 12.11 -5.75 3.93
N LEU A 269 12.79 -6.40 4.87
CA LEU A 269 12.34 -6.56 6.24
C LEU A 269 12.78 -5.35 7.06
N LEU A 270 11.86 -4.78 7.82
CA LEU A 270 12.16 -3.70 8.76
C LEU A 270 13.05 -4.20 9.89
N LYS A 271 13.94 -3.31 10.34
CA LYS A 271 14.74 -3.51 11.56
C LYS A 271 13.83 -3.81 12.74
N GLN A 272 14.30 -4.64 13.66
CA GLN A 272 13.57 -4.93 14.88
C GLN A 272 13.21 -3.62 15.62
N GLY A 273 11.92 -3.44 15.92
CA GLY A 273 11.40 -2.25 16.61
C GLY A 273 11.17 -1.02 15.73
N ALA A 274 11.48 -1.08 14.42
CA ALA A 274 11.18 0.02 13.50
C ALA A 274 9.67 0.15 13.24
N ALA A 275 8.97 -0.95 12.97
CA ALA A 275 7.52 -0.95 12.77
C ALA A 275 6.75 -0.40 13.97
N SER A 276 5.58 0.17 13.72
CA SER A 276 4.68 0.64 14.78
C SER A 276 4.26 -0.51 15.69
N ALA A 277 4.16 -0.23 17.00
CA ALA A 277 3.72 -1.20 17.99
C ALA A 277 2.20 -1.47 17.96
N ALA A 278 1.45 -0.79 17.07
CA ALA A 278 0.02 -1.06 16.89
C ALA A 278 -0.19 -2.54 16.48
N PRO A 279 -1.18 -3.23 17.06
CA PRO A 279 -1.33 -4.67 16.84
C PRO A 279 -1.66 -4.98 15.37
N THR A 280 -1.07 -6.02 14.80
CA THR A 280 -1.34 -6.45 13.40
C THR A 280 -2.65 -7.26 13.28
N ARG A 281 -3.13 -7.78 14.41
CA ARG A 281 -4.41 -8.50 14.58
C ARG A 281 -5.01 -8.18 15.94
N ILE A 282 -6.32 -8.28 16.04
CA ILE A 282 -7.09 -7.97 17.24
C ILE A 282 -7.98 -9.14 17.58
N GLU A 283 -7.88 -9.63 18.79
CA GLU A 283 -8.83 -10.60 19.33
C GLU A 283 -10.25 -10.02 19.29
N SER A 284 -11.21 -10.77 18.78
CA SER A 284 -12.61 -10.33 18.67
C SER A 284 -13.19 -9.95 20.04
N ALA A 285 -12.73 -10.57 21.12
CA ALA A 285 -13.12 -10.22 22.48
C ALA A 285 -12.57 -8.85 22.94
N ALA A 286 -11.46 -8.39 22.36
CA ALA A 286 -10.89 -7.07 22.62
C ALA A 286 -11.50 -5.97 21.72
N PHE A 287 -12.16 -6.35 20.63
CA PHE A 287 -12.85 -5.42 19.73
C PHE A 287 -14.19 -4.94 20.32
N ASN A 288 -14.09 -4.01 21.27
CA ASN A 288 -15.23 -3.41 21.97
C ASN A 288 -15.45 -1.95 21.54
N ALA A 289 -16.59 -1.37 21.93
CA ALA A 289 -17.01 -0.03 21.52
C ALA A 289 -16.00 1.09 21.83
N GLY A 290 -15.15 0.92 22.85
CA GLY A 290 -14.16 1.92 23.28
C GLY A 290 -12.76 1.74 22.70
N LEU A 291 -12.48 0.65 21.96
CA LEU A 291 -11.18 0.43 21.33
C LEU A 291 -10.98 1.47 20.21
N ASP A 292 -9.84 2.14 20.21
CA ASP A 292 -9.52 3.17 19.22
C ASP A 292 -8.06 3.02 18.78
N LEU A 293 -7.86 2.53 17.55
CA LEU A 293 -6.53 2.35 16.97
C LEU A 293 -6.26 3.28 15.80
N ILE A 294 -7.27 4.06 15.36
CA ILE A 294 -7.08 5.06 14.31
C ILE A 294 -6.58 6.40 14.86
N SER A 295 -6.75 6.67 16.16
CA SER A 295 -6.32 7.91 16.81
C SER A 295 -4.91 8.32 16.43
N ASP A 296 -3.94 7.47 16.70
CA ASP A 296 -2.53 7.83 16.59
C ASP A 296 -2.15 8.09 15.13
N VAL A 297 -2.69 7.27 14.23
CA VAL A 297 -2.43 7.36 12.79
C VAL A 297 -3.26 8.43 12.08
N THR A 298 -4.14 9.15 12.80
CA THR A 298 -4.92 10.28 12.26
C THR A 298 -4.58 11.62 12.93
N LYS A 299 -3.56 11.67 13.80
CA LYS A 299 -3.07 12.94 14.38
C LYS A 299 -2.35 13.79 13.34
N ALA A 300 -2.52 15.10 13.44
CA ALA A 300 -1.81 16.06 12.59
C ALA A 300 -0.28 16.01 12.82
N THR A 301 0.14 15.91 14.08
CA THR A 301 1.56 15.71 14.44
C THR A 301 1.87 14.22 14.54
N TYR A 302 2.90 13.79 13.80
CA TYR A 302 3.35 12.41 13.73
C TYR A 302 4.86 12.39 13.46
N ASP A 303 5.63 11.75 14.32
CA ASP A 303 7.10 11.81 14.36
C ASP A 303 7.78 10.48 13.98
N ARG A 304 7.00 9.47 13.61
CA ARG A 304 7.51 8.17 13.16
C ARG A 304 7.63 8.12 11.64
N SER A 305 8.73 7.53 11.18
CA SER A 305 9.02 7.26 9.77
C SER A 305 9.92 6.04 9.67
N ILE A 306 9.52 5.04 8.89
CA ILE A 306 10.29 3.81 8.60
C ILE A 306 10.80 3.77 7.16
N ALA A 307 10.21 4.58 6.29
CA ALA A 307 10.63 4.72 4.90
C ALA A 307 10.38 6.16 4.42
N GLU A 308 11.29 6.71 3.63
CA GLU A 308 11.17 8.06 3.09
C GLU A 308 11.53 8.07 1.61
N LEU A 309 10.70 8.76 0.82
CA LEU A 309 10.95 9.09 -0.58
C LEU A 309 11.00 10.61 -0.71
N ALA A 310 12.10 11.16 -1.22
CA ALA A 310 12.22 12.60 -1.41
C ALA A 310 12.79 12.98 -2.77
N SER A 311 12.53 14.22 -3.19
CA SER A 311 13.12 14.81 -4.37
C SER A 311 13.54 16.25 -4.09
N SER A 312 14.81 16.56 -4.34
CA SER A 312 15.32 17.94 -4.28
C SER A 312 14.80 18.81 -5.43
N ALA A 313 14.36 18.20 -6.54
CA ALA A 313 13.86 18.95 -7.70
C ALA A 313 12.48 19.55 -7.44
N SER A 314 11.56 18.80 -6.80
CA SER A 314 10.24 19.32 -6.40
C SER A 314 10.21 19.84 -4.97
N GLY A 315 11.22 19.51 -4.17
CA GLY A 315 11.24 19.77 -2.73
C GLY A 315 10.26 18.88 -1.95
N LEU A 316 9.53 17.96 -2.60
CA LEU A 316 8.58 17.08 -1.93
C LEU A 316 9.29 15.95 -1.21
N LYS A 317 8.77 15.62 -0.02
CA LYS A 317 9.14 14.44 0.77
C LYS A 317 7.88 13.72 1.23
N LEU A 318 7.89 12.40 1.07
CA LEU A 318 6.92 11.46 1.61
C LEU A 318 7.60 10.63 2.69
N SER A 319 7.06 10.64 3.91
CA SER A 319 7.52 9.83 5.03
C SER A 319 6.45 8.83 5.43
N PHE A 320 6.78 7.54 5.44
CA PHE A 320 5.84 6.46 5.67
C PHE A 320 6.05 5.83 7.05
N ASP A 321 4.96 5.44 7.71
CA ASP A 321 4.96 4.52 8.86
C ASP A 321 3.89 3.44 8.68
N SER A 322 4.11 2.29 9.32
CA SER A 322 3.23 1.13 9.26
C SER A 322 3.48 0.22 10.46
N ASN A 323 2.48 -0.59 10.83
CA ASN A 323 2.66 -1.74 11.71
C ASN A 323 2.98 -3.05 10.96
N GLN A 324 3.10 -3.00 9.64
CA GLN A 324 3.53 -4.14 8.83
C GLN A 324 5.04 -4.35 8.93
N HIS A 325 5.50 -5.56 8.61
CA HIS A 325 6.86 -6.01 8.93
C HIS A 325 7.92 -5.59 7.91
N GLY A 326 7.50 -5.06 6.78
CA GLY A 326 8.37 -4.79 5.65
C GLY A 326 7.65 -4.06 4.55
N LEU A 327 8.36 -3.90 3.46
CA LEU A 327 7.82 -3.31 2.25
C LEU A 327 8.47 -3.89 1.01
N MET A 328 7.68 -3.94 -0.06
CA MET A 328 8.16 -4.11 -1.42
C MET A 328 8.64 -2.77 -1.98
N VAL A 329 9.80 -2.78 -2.63
CA VAL A 329 10.26 -1.68 -3.47
C VAL A 329 10.35 -2.18 -4.90
N TYR A 330 9.53 -1.60 -5.78
CA TYR A 330 9.50 -1.95 -7.20
C TYR A 330 9.66 -0.70 -8.07
N THR A 331 10.69 -0.63 -8.92
CA THR A 331 10.99 0.56 -9.75
C THR A 331 10.34 0.57 -11.13
N ASN A 332 9.20 -0.11 -11.27
CA ASN A 332 8.38 -0.12 -12.48
C ASN A 332 9.05 -0.74 -13.73
N ASP A 333 10.11 -1.54 -13.57
CA ASP A 333 10.94 -2.01 -14.68
C ASP A 333 10.28 -3.02 -15.63
N LEU A 334 9.17 -3.65 -15.22
CA LEU A 334 8.40 -4.56 -16.07
C LEU A 334 7.34 -3.83 -16.93
N SER A 335 7.22 -2.51 -16.77
CA SER A 335 6.29 -1.68 -17.52
C SER A 335 6.74 -1.43 -18.97
N SER A 336 5.86 -0.81 -19.75
CA SER A 336 6.12 -0.54 -21.16
C SER A 336 5.40 0.73 -21.60
N ALA A 337 6.16 1.68 -22.16
CA ALA A 337 5.63 2.94 -22.67
C ALA A 337 4.58 2.77 -23.80
N SER A 338 4.50 1.59 -24.44
CA SER A 338 3.49 1.29 -25.45
C SER A 338 2.15 0.79 -24.88
N ARG A 339 2.07 0.52 -23.57
CA ARG A 339 0.90 -0.10 -22.92
C ARG A 339 0.28 0.82 -21.87
N GLY A 340 -0.65 1.65 -22.32
CA GLY A 340 -1.41 2.57 -21.46
C GLY A 340 -1.30 4.02 -21.90
N ALA A 341 -1.60 4.92 -20.98
CA ALA A 341 -1.50 6.36 -21.17
C ALA A 341 -0.70 6.97 -20.02
N ARG A 342 0.13 7.96 -20.31
CA ARG A 342 0.68 8.86 -19.29
C ARG A 342 -0.27 10.04 -19.11
N LYS A 343 -0.48 10.47 -17.86
CA LYS A 343 -1.32 11.62 -17.53
C LYS A 343 -0.85 12.88 -18.24
N VAL A 344 -1.79 13.74 -18.59
CA VAL A 344 -1.51 15.06 -19.17
C VAL A 344 -0.71 15.91 -18.19
N ALA A 345 -1.05 15.83 -16.90
CA ALA A 345 -0.30 16.49 -15.82
C ALA A 345 1.18 16.06 -15.76
N HIS A 346 1.52 14.88 -16.30
CA HIS A 346 2.89 14.35 -16.33
C HIS A 346 3.54 14.50 -17.71
N GLY A 347 3.00 15.38 -18.57
CA GLY A 347 3.50 15.62 -19.92
C GLY A 347 3.21 14.47 -20.91
N GLY A 348 2.25 13.60 -20.63
CA GLY A 348 1.74 12.60 -21.58
C GLY A 348 0.61 13.15 -22.46
N SER A 349 0.26 12.39 -23.49
CA SER A 349 -0.92 12.67 -24.34
C SER A 349 -2.26 12.42 -23.64
N GLY A 350 -2.26 11.60 -22.58
CA GLY A 350 -3.48 11.09 -21.97
C GLY A 350 -4.21 10.03 -22.82
N ILE A 351 -3.62 9.58 -23.93
CA ILE A 351 -4.26 8.66 -24.89
C ILE A 351 -3.64 7.27 -24.76
N SER A 352 -4.47 6.27 -24.45
CA SER A 352 -4.02 4.89 -24.29
C SER A 352 -3.47 4.32 -25.60
N GLY A 353 -2.28 3.73 -25.55
CA GLY A 353 -1.60 3.13 -26.71
C GLY A 353 -0.88 4.14 -27.61
N HIS A 354 -0.77 5.41 -27.20
CA HIS A 354 -0.08 6.45 -27.97
C HIS A 354 1.46 6.28 -27.99
N GLY A 355 2.01 5.42 -27.12
CA GLY A 355 3.45 5.15 -27.05
C GLY A 355 4.21 6.03 -26.07
N ASP A 356 3.51 6.74 -25.18
CA ASP A 356 4.07 7.66 -24.19
C ASP A 356 3.67 7.32 -22.75
N ALA A 357 3.21 6.09 -22.48
CA ALA A 357 2.92 5.62 -21.13
C ALA A 357 4.19 5.56 -20.25
N TYR A 358 3.99 5.34 -18.94
CA TYR A 358 5.10 5.17 -18.01
C TYR A 358 5.92 3.91 -18.35
N GLY A 359 7.24 4.09 -18.43
CA GLY A 359 8.21 3.03 -18.69
C GLY A 359 9.05 2.63 -17.48
N PRO A 360 10.05 1.76 -17.72
CA PRO A 360 10.99 1.30 -16.70
C PRO A 360 11.71 2.44 -16.00
N GLY A 361 11.66 2.46 -14.66
CA GLY A 361 12.31 3.50 -13.87
C GLY A 361 11.61 4.87 -13.85
N ASP A 362 10.36 4.95 -14.34
CA ASP A 362 9.57 6.18 -14.29
C ASP A 362 8.89 6.39 -12.93
N ALA A 363 8.82 5.36 -12.09
CA ALA A 363 8.21 5.41 -10.77
C ALA A 363 8.78 4.37 -9.81
N VAL A 364 8.56 4.59 -8.51
CA VAL A 364 8.85 3.62 -7.46
C VAL A 364 7.57 3.28 -6.70
N PHE A 365 7.23 2.00 -6.65
CA PHE A 365 6.13 1.46 -5.86
C PHE A 365 6.64 1.07 -4.48
N LEU A 366 5.89 1.49 -3.46
CA LEU A 366 6.18 1.20 -2.05
C LEU A 366 4.99 0.49 -1.43
N GLU A 367 5.10 -0.82 -1.28
CA GLU A 367 4.00 -1.68 -0.82
C GLU A 367 4.31 -2.20 0.58
N PHE A 368 3.68 -1.65 1.61
CA PHE A 368 3.86 -2.14 2.96
C PHE A 368 3.03 -3.41 3.16
N HIS A 369 3.70 -4.50 3.51
CA HIS A 369 3.04 -5.77 3.81
C HIS A 369 3.92 -6.68 4.66
N HIS A 370 3.38 -7.83 5.07
CA HIS A 370 4.16 -8.89 5.70
C HIS A 370 4.93 -9.69 4.64
N PRO A 371 5.98 -10.47 5.01
CA PRO A 371 6.78 -11.19 4.04
C PRO A 371 5.98 -12.14 3.13
N LEU A 372 6.53 -12.37 1.95
CA LEU A 372 5.98 -13.26 0.94
C LEU A 372 5.74 -14.65 1.55
N ALA A 373 4.52 -15.14 1.42
CA ALA A 373 4.08 -16.43 1.97
C ALA A 373 4.54 -16.69 3.43
N ALA A 374 4.54 -15.66 4.30
CA ALA A 374 4.98 -15.76 5.70
C ALA A 374 4.30 -16.88 6.49
N PHE A 375 3.07 -17.26 6.16
CA PHE A 375 2.36 -18.42 6.74
C PHE A 375 3.01 -19.78 6.47
N LEU A 376 3.92 -19.85 5.49
CA LEU A 376 4.69 -21.07 5.19
C LEU A 376 6.00 -21.16 5.98
N GLU A 377 6.45 -20.07 6.60
CA GLU A 377 7.69 -20.05 7.39
C GLU A 377 7.45 -20.64 8.78
N PRO A 378 8.05 -21.79 9.13
CA PRO A 378 7.81 -22.44 10.42
C PRO A 378 8.15 -21.56 11.63
N LYS A 379 9.11 -20.64 11.51
CA LYS A 379 9.49 -19.71 12.60
C LYS A 379 8.39 -18.69 12.93
N ASN A 380 7.51 -18.41 11.98
CA ASN A 380 6.42 -17.45 12.14
C ASN A 380 5.15 -18.06 12.75
N LYS A 381 5.05 -19.41 12.77
CA LYS A 381 3.85 -20.13 13.17
C LYS A 381 3.29 -19.66 14.53
N ASP A 382 1.99 -19.37 14.55
CA ASP A 382 1.22 -18.87 15.70
C ASP A 382 1.74 -17.52 16.23
N LYS A 383 2.62 -16.84 15.47
CA LYS A 383 3.15 -15.49 15.68
C LYS A 383 2.88 -14.71 14.41
N GLU A 384 3.87 -14.16 13.72
CA GLU A 384 3.72 -13.29 12.54
C GLU A 384 3.49 -14.05 11.22
N ASP A 385 2.61 -15.06 11.26
CA ASP A 385 2.36 -16.03 10.19
C ASP A 385 1.33 -15.60 9.14
N THR A 386 0.88 -14.35 9.09
CA THR A 386 -0.15 -13.87 8.14
C THR A 386 -1.45 -14.70 8.06
N LEU A 387 -1.71 -15.56 9.05
CA LEU A 387 -2.96 -16.30 9.18
C LEU A 387 -3.93 -15.50 10.07
N LEU A 388 -5.16 -15.37 9.62
CA LEU A 388 -6.27 -14.78 10.35
C LEU A 388 -7.25 -15.87 10.76
N THR A 389 -7.55 -15.97 12.06
CA THR A 389 -8.55 -16.90 12.59
C THR A 389 -9.91 -16.22 12.75
N SER A 390 -10.99 -17.01 12.83
CA SER A 390 -12.37 -16.49 12.93
C SER A 390 -12.67 -15.68 14.20
N ASP A 391 -11.83 -15.80 15.22
CA ASP A 391 -11.88 -15.02 16.45
C ASP A 391 -11.00 -13.78 16.41
N GLU A 392 -10.38 -13.44 15.28
CA GLU A 392 -9.53 -12.26 15.14
C GLU A 392 -10.07 -11.27 14.09
N ILE A 393 -9.55 -10.06 14.16
CA ILE A 393 -9.70 -9.01 13.15
C ILE A 393 -8.31 -8.61 12.69
N TYR A 394 -8.04 -8.73 11.39
CA TYR A 394 -6.83 -8.18 10.77
C TYR A 394 -6.81 -6.66 10.95
N HIS A 395 -5.67 -6.11 11.33
CA HIS A 395 -5.51 -4.66 11.51
C HIS A 395 -4.13 -4.22 11.05
N ASN A 396 -4.05 -3.58 9.89
CA ASN A 396 -2.80 -2.97 9.46
C ASN A 396 -3.05 -1.57 8.92
N PHE A 397 -2.03 -0.73 8.95
CA PHE A 397 -2.12 0.62 8.41
C PHE A 397 -0.87 1.00 7.64
N VAL A 398 -1.05 1.97 6.73
CA VAL A 398 0.03 2.75 6.15
C VAL A 398 -0.32 4.21 6.32
N ARG A 399 0.61 4.98 6.90
CA ARG A 399 0.51 6.43 6.98
C ARG A 399 1.61 7.04 6.13
N CYS A 400 1.27 7.97 5.26
CA CYS A 400 2.19 8.74 4.42
C CYS A 400 2.06 10.23 4.78
N SER A 401 3.02 10.77 5.51
CA SER A 401 3.13 12.20 5.79
C SER A 401 3.79 12.91 4.61
N VAL A 402 3.26 14.06 4.22
CA VAL A 402 3.74 14.86 3.10
C VAL A 402 4.32 16.17 3.60
N ALA A 403 5.51 16.52 3.14
CA ALA A 403 6.15 17.78 3.47
C ALA A 403 6.88 18.39 2.26
N LEU A 404 7.18 19.69 2.36
CA LEU A 404 8.24 20.32 1.58
C LEU A 404 9.51 20.41 2.41
N VAL A 405 10.64 20.06 1.82
CA VAL A 405 11.98 20.25 2.40
C VAL A 405 12.59 21.49 1.75
N GLY A 406 13.15 22.40 2.56
CA GLY A 406 13.89 23.55 2.04
C GLY A 406 15.14 23.11 1.29
N ASN A 407 15.47 23.80 0.18
CA ASN A 407 16.76 23.68 -0.49
C ASN A 407 17.86 24.45 0.23
#